data_AF-A0A2X2IXK9-F1
#
_entry.id   AF-A0A2X2IXK9-F1
#
_cell.length_a   1.000
_cell.length_b   1.000
_cell.length_c   1.000
_cell.angle_alpha   90.00
_cell.angle_beta   90.00
_cell.angle_gamma   90.00
#
_symmetry.space_group_name_H-M   'P 1'
#
loop_
_entity.id
_entity.type
_entity.pdbx_description
1 polymer ?
#
loop_
_entity_poly.entity_id
_entity_poly.type
_entity_poly.pdbx_seq_one_letter_code
_entity_poly.pdbx_strand_id
1 'polypeptide(L)'
;MIRLFLKTALRNLKRSPLNTTINILGLALGFTVALISTLWVLKQFSFDKHYSNYQHIYQVMMTGTFNDEKSTDRSTPIPWSKQSRLISKMRWQMPLWSPIWKATILK
;
A
#
# COMPACT_ATOMS: atom_id res chain seq x y z
N MET A 1 -20.70 -41.02 0.31
CA MET A 1 -19.39 -41.56 0.78
C MET A 1 -18.74 -40.68 1.85
N ILE A 2 -18.66 -39.35 1.68
CA ILE A 2 -18.04 -38.42 2.67
C ILE A 2 -18.61 -38.55 4.10
N ARG A 3 -19.91 -38.81 4.23
CA ARG A 3 -20.60 -38.99 5.51
C ARG A 3 -20.05 -40.18 6.32
N LEU A 4 -19.56 -41.23 5.65
CA LEU A 4 -19.00 -42.40 6.31
C LEU A 4 -17.61 -42.07 6.88
N PHE A 5 -16.75 -41.43 6.10
CA PHE A 5 -15.42 -40.99 6.55
C PHE A 5 -15.51 -39.99 7.71
N LEU A 6 -16.40 -38.99 7.62
CA LEU A 6 -16.67 -38.04 8.70
C LEU A 6 -17.16 -38.75 9.97
N LYS A 7 -18.09 -39.70 9.85
CA LYS A 7 -18.60 -40.48 11.00
C LYS A 7 -17.50 -41.31 11.66
N THR A 8 -16.63 -41.94 10.87
CA THR A 8 -15.51 -42.75 11.38
C THR A 8 -14.42 -41.88 12.01
N ALA A 9 -14.08 -40.74 11.40
CA ALA A 9 -13.11 -39.79 11.94
C ALA A 9 -13.59 -39.20 13.27
N LEU A 10 -14.84 -38.76 13.37
CA LEU A 10 -15.42 -38.24 14.62
C LEU A 10 -15.45 -39.29 15.73
N ARG A 11 -15.71 -40.57 15.38
CA ARG A 11 -15.66 -41.65 16.36
C ARG A 11 -14.24 -41.93 16.85
N ASN A 12 -13.23 -41.82 15.98
CA ASN A 12 -11.83 -41.95 16.35
C ASN A 12 -11.34 -40.77 17.21
N LEU A 13 -11.72 -39.54 16.89
CA LEU A 13 -11.38 -38.36 17.69
C LEU A 13 -11.93 -38.45 19.13
N LYS A 14 -13.13 -38.99 19.30
CA LYS A 14 -13.74 -39.19 20.63
C LYS A 14 -13.09 -40.31 21.45
N ARG A 15 -12.36 -41.24 20.82
CA ARG A 15 -11.74 -42.40 21.50
C ARG A 15 -10.46 -42.02 22.24
N SER A 16 -9.73 -40.99 21.79
CA SER A 16 -8.51 -40.48 22.44
C SER A 16 -8.58 -38.94 22.60
N PRO A 17 -9.39 -38.44 23.56
CA PRO A 17 -9.68 -37.01 23.68
C PRO A 17 -8.45 -36.18 24.06
N LEU A 18 -7.54 -36.67 24.91
CA LEU A 18 -6.32 -35.95 25.30
C LEU A 18 -5.41 -35.68 24.09
N ASN A 19 -5.03 -36.72 23.36
CA ASN A 19 -4.13 -36.60 22.21
C ASN A 19 -4.75 -35.78 21.08
N THR A 20 -6.07 -35.94 20.86
CA THR A 20 -6.82 -35.16 19.87
C THR A 20 -6.84 -33.68 20.24
N THR A 21 -7.09 -33.36 21.52
CA THR A 21 -7.17 -31.98 22.01
C THR A 21 -5.84 -31.27 21.83
N ILE A 22 -4.73 -31.90 22.23
CA ILE A 22 -3.40 -31.29 22.10
C ILE A 22 -3.05 -31.05 20.63
N ASN A 23 -3.32 -32.00 19.73
CA ASN A 23 -3.06 -31.84 18.30
C ASN A 23 -3.89 -30.72 17.66
N ILE A 24 -5.18 -30.65 17.98
CA ILE A 24 -6.06 -29.60 17.44
C ILE A 24 -5.70 -28.23 18.01
N LEU A 25 -5.39 -28.13 19.31
CA LEU A 25 -4.98 -26.88 19.93
C LEU A 25 -3.65 -26.37 19.38
N GLY A 26 -2.65 -27.24 19.23
CA GLY A 26 -1.36 -26.87 18.65
C GLY A 26 -1.52 -26.36 17.22
N LEU A 27 -2.33 -27.06 16.40
CA LEU A 27 -2.61 -26.63 15.03
C LEU A 27 -3.38 -25.31 14.99
N ALA A 28 -4.42 -25.16 15.81
CA ALA A 28 -5.24 -23.95 15.86
C ALA A 28 -4.43 -22.73 16.34
N LEU A 29 -3.59 -22.89 17.36
CA LEU A 29 -2.72 -21.82 17.85
C LEU A 29 -1.68 -21.41 16.81
N GLY A 30 -1.02 -22.36 16.15
CA GLY A 30 -0.06 -22.07 15.09
C GLY A 30 -0.71 -21.31 13.93
N PHE A 31 -1.90 -21.73 13.51
CA PHE A 31 -2.67 -21.05 12.46
C PHE A 31 -3.11 -19.64 12.89
N THR A 32 -3.55 -19.47 14.13
CA THR A 32 -4.00 -18.19 14.69
C THR A 32 -2.84 -17.19 14.72
N VAL A 33 -1.68 -17.58 15.24
CA VAL A 33 -0.49 -16.72 15.30
C VAL A 33 0.00 -16.36 13.90
N ALA A 34 0.04 -17.33 12.97
CA ALA A 34 0.44 -17.09 11.59
C ALA A 34 -0.49 -16.09 10.88
N LEU A 35 -1.81 -16.22 11.06
CA LEU A 35 -2.80 -15.30 10.50
C LEU A 35 -2.66 -13.89 11.08
N ILE A 36 -2.56 -13.77 12.41
CA ILE A 36 -2.42 -12.47 13.08
C ILE A 36 -1.12 -11.79 12.64
N SER A 37 0.00 -12.53 12.59
CA SER A 37 1.29 -12.02 12.14
C SER A 37 1.23 -11.56 10.69
N THR A 38 0.68 -12.38 9.79
CA THR A 38 0.54 -12.05 8.37
C THR A 38 -0.34 -10.81 8.18
N LEU A 39 -1.45 -10.71 8.90
CA LEU A 39 -2.35 -9.55 8.83
C LEU A 39 -1.68 -8.27 9.32
N TRP A 40 -0.87 -8.34 10.38
CA TRP A 40 -0.10 -7.20 10.86
C TRP A 40 0.96 -6.74 9.84
N VAL A 41 1.67 -7.68 9.23
CA VAL A 41 2.64 -7.39 8.17
C VAL A 41 1.95 -6.79 6.94
N LEU A 42 0.82 -7.36 6.50
CA LEU A 42 0.03 -6.82 5.39
C LEU A 42 -0.46 -5.40 5.66
N LYS A 43 -0.82 -5.09 6.91
CA LYS A 43 -1.18 -3.71 7.32
C LYS A 43 0.00 -2.76 7.17
N GLN A 44 1.22 -3.20 7.51
CA GLN A 44 2.43 -2.38 7.36
C GLN A 44 2.75 -2.10 5.89
N PHE A 45 2.63 -3.09 5.00
CA PHE A 45 2.84 -2.89 3.56
C PHE A 45 1.69 -2.15 2.85
N SER A 46 0.48 -2.15 3.44
CA SER A 46 -0.69 -1.43 2.91
C SER A 46 -0.93 -0.06 3.57
N PHE A 47 0.01 0.45 4.37
CA PHE A 47 -0.13 1.73 5.07
C PHE A 47 -0.47 2.89 4.11
N ASP A 48 -0.01 2.75 2.87
CA ASP A 48 -0.16 3.74 1.82
C ASP A 48 -1.39 3.51 0.91
N LYS A 49 -1.96 2.31 0.87
CA LYS A 49 -3.02 1.94 -0.09
C LYS A 49 -4.46 2.08 0.43
N HIS A 50 -4.66 2.72 1.58
CA HIS A 50 -6.01 2.90 2.16
C HIS A 50 -6.87 3.95 1.44
N TYR A 51 -6.30 4.73 0.52
CA TYR A 51 -7.03 5.73 -0.27
C TYR A 51 -7.24 5.26 -1.72
N SER A 52 -8.47 5.39 -2.21
CA SER A 52 -8.91 5.00 -3.56
C SER A 52 -8.14 5.66 -4.71
N ASN A 53 -7.35 6.69 -4.43
CA ASN A 53 -6.55 7.45 -5.40
C ASN A 53 -5.04 7.44 -5.08
N TYR A 54 -4.52 6.40 -4.42
CA TYR A 54 -3.09 6.32 -4.06
C TYR A 54 -2.12 6.52 -5.25
N GLN A 55 -2.52 6.13 -6.47
CA GLN A 55 -1.71 6.34 -7.68
C GLN A 55 -1.58 7.80 -8.13
N HIS A 56 -2.40 8.72 -7.60
CA HIS A 56 -2.41 10.14 -8.00
C HIS A 56 -1.90 11.09 -6.90
N ILE A 57 -1.49 10.57 -5.74
CA ILE A 57 -0.98 11.38 -4.63
C ILE A 57 0.53 11.56 -4.84
N TYR A 58 0.89 12.54 -5.67
CA TYR A 58 2.27 13.00 -5.80
C TYR A 58 2.49 14.16 -4.81
N GLN A 59 3.40 13.98 -3.85
CA GLN A 59 3.84 15.09 -3.00
C GLN A 59 4.83 15.95 -3.80
N VAL A 60 4.42 17.18 -4.14
CA VAL A 60 5.32 18.16 -4.74
C VAL A 60 6.25 18.66 -3.64
N MET A 61 7.53 18.31 -3.71
CA MET A 61 8.57 18.81 -2.80
C MET A 61 9.27 20.00 -3.45
N MET A 62 9.54 21.04 -2.67
CA MET A 62 10.28 22.20 -3.15
C MET A 62 11.75 22.03 -2.76
N THR A 63 12.64 22.01 -3.73
CA THR A 63 14.08 22.07 -3.48
C THR A 63 14.52 23.53 -3.66
N GLY A 64 14.89 24.17 -2.56
CA GLY A 64 15.50 25.50 -2.54
C GLY A 64 17.01 25.36 -2.35
N THR A 65 17.80 26.17 -3.05
CA THR A 65 19.25 26.22 -2.83
C THR A 65 19.55 27.48 -2.04
N PHE A 66 20.03 27.34 -0.81
CA PHE A 66 20.45 28.45 0.05
C PHE A 66 21.92 28.20 0.42
N ASN A 67 22.83 29.13 0.11
CA ASN A 67 24.27 28.99 0.37
C ASN A 67 24.90 27.70 -0.20
N ASP A 68 24.65 27.38 -1.47
CA ASP A 68 25.14 26.17 -2.16
C ASP A 68 24.72 24.81 -1.53
N GLU A 69 23.93 24.85 -0.46
CA GLU A 69 23.32 23.67 0.17
C GLU A 69 21.90 23.47 -0.37
N LYS A 70 21.63 22.27 -0.89
CA LYS A 70 20.33 21.90 -1.43
C LYS A 70 19.44 21.38 -0.31
N SER A 71 18.62 22.25 0.26
CA SER A 71 17.61 21.85 1.24
C SER A 71 16.31 21.49 0.52
N THR A 72 15.79 20.29 0.79
CA THR A 72 14.51 19.82 0.24
C THR A 72 13.46 19.87 1.33
N ASP A 73 12.52 20.79 1.21
CA ASP A 73 11.43 20.98 2.18
C ASP A 73 10.12 20.38 1.68
N ARG A 74 9.39 19.76 2.61
CA ARG A 74 8.05 19.20 2.38
C ARG A 74 6.94 20.27 2.43
N SER A 75 7.29 21.49 2.82
CA SER A 75 6.38 22.63 2.90
C SER A 75 6.43 23.41 1.59
N THR A 76 5.41 23.25 0.74
CA THR A 76 5.22 24.11 -0.42
C THR A 76 4.35 25.31 -0.03
N PRO A 77 4.72 26.55 -0.39
CA PRO A 77 3.82 27.70 -0.24
C PRO A 77 2.49 27.42 -0.97
N ILE A 78 1.36 27.67 -0.30
CA ILE A 78 -0.01 27.48 -0.81
C ILE A 78 -0.20 27.91 -2.28
N PRO A 79 0.34 29.04 -2.78
CA PRO A 79 0.18 29.42 -4.19
C PRO A 79 0.73 28.39 -5.21
N TRP A 80 1.78 27.63 -4.88
CA TRP A 80 2.39 26.65 -5.79
C TRP A 80 1.50 25.42 -6.01
N SER A 81 0.67 25.08 -5.02
CA SER A 81 -0.29 23.96 -5.12
C SER A 81 -1.43 24.22 -6.12
N LYS A 82 -1.81 25.51 -6.32
CA LYS A 82 -2.79 25.91 -7.34
C LYS A 82 -2.16 25.95 -8.73
N GLN A 83 -0.92 26.43 -8.83
CA GLN A 83 -0.21 26.58 -10.10
C GLN A 83 0.14 25.21 -10.73
N SER A 84 0.57 24.23 -9.94
CA SER A 84 0.88 22.87 -10.44
C SER A 84 -0.34 22.18 -11.05
N ARG A 85 -1.54 22.43 -10.50
CA ARG A 85 -2.81 21.92 -11.03
C ARG A 85 -3.17 22.56 -12.38
N LEU A 86 -2.85 23.83 -12.58
CA LEU A 86 -3.04 24.53 -13.85
C LEU A 86 -2.03 24.08 -14.92
N ILE A 87 -0.76 23.90 -14.55
CA ILE A 87 0.29 23.41 -15.46
C ILE A 87 -0.02 21.97 -15.90
N SER A 88 -0.44 21.11 -14.97
CA SER A 88 -0.91 19.75 -15.26
C SER A 88 -2.06 19.74 -16.28
N LYS A 89 -3.05 20.61 -16.08
CA LYS A 89 -4.22 20.73 -16.97
C LYS A 89 -3.87 21.32 -18.34
N MET A 90 -2.95 22.29 -18.41
CA MET A 90 -2.44 22.84 -19.67
C MET A 90 -1.57 21.85 -20.44
N ARG A 91 -0.76 21.02 -19.75
CA ARG A 91 0.13 20.04 -20.38
C ARG A 91 -0.60 19.04 -21.28
N TRP A 92 -1.84 18.69 -20.95
CA TRP A 92 -2.67 17.79 -21.75
C TRP A 92 -3.41 18.47 -22.92
N GLN A 93 -3.42 19.80 -22.98
CA GLN A 93 -4.12 20.58 -24.01
C GLN A 93 -3.19 21.27 -25.01
N MET A 94 -1.86 21.13 -24.85
CA MET A 94 -0.89 21.81 -25.72
C MET A 94 -0.48 20.94 -26.91
N PRO A 95 -0.58 21.44 -28.16
CA PRO A 95 -0.03 20.76 -29.32
C PRO A 95 1.51 20.78 -29.28
N LEU A 96 2.13 19.60 -29.31
CA LEU A 96 3.59 19.36 -29.25
C LEU A 96 4.42 20.01 -30.37
N TRP A 97 3.80 20.74 -31.29
CA TRP A 97 4.41 21.22 -32.54
C TRP A 97 4.82 22.69 -32.55
N SER A 98 4.54 23.49 -31.50
CA SER A 98 4.88 24.93 -31.51
C SER A 98 6.36 25.20 -31.18
N PRO A 99 7.13 25.86 -32.06
CA PRO A 99 8.57 26.11 -31.85
C PRO A 99 8.88 27.18 -30.80
N ILE A 100 7.92 28.05 -30.48
CA ILE A 100 8.10 29.21 -29.56
C ILE A 100 8.33 28.76 -28.11
N TRP A 101 7.79 27.60 -27.72
CA TRP A 101 7.73 27.17 -26.31
C TRP A 101 8.84 26.16 -25.91
N LYS A 102 9.57 25.58 -26.87
CA LYS A 102 10.72 24.71 -26.57
C LYS A 102 11.85 25.44 -25.84
N ALA A 103 11.96 26.76 -26.02
CA ALA A 103 13.03 27.57 -25.43
C ALA A 103 12.84 27.87 -23.93
N THR A 104 11.63 27.69 -23.38
CA THR A 104 11.31 28.12 -22.01
C THR A 104 11.44 27.00 -20.97
N ILE A 105 11.37 25.72 -21.36
CA ILE A 105 11.40 24.57 -20.44
C ILE A 105 12.83 24.04 -20.20
N LEU A 106 13.79 24.36 -21.06
CA LEU A 106 15.17 23.84 -21.02
C LEU A 106 16.21 24.81 -20.41
N LYS A 107 15.78 25.73 -19.54
CA LYS A 107 16.71 26.64 -18.86
C LYS A 107 16.57 26.56 -17.34
#